data_AF-A0A643CZK8-F1
#
_entry.id   AF-A0A643CZK8-F1
#
_cell.length_a   1.000
_cell.length_b   1.000
_cell.length_c   1.000
_cell.angle_alpha   90.00
_cell.angle_beta   90.00
_cell.angle_gamma   90.00
#
_symmetry.space_group_name_H-M   'P 1'
#
loop_
_entity.id
_entity.type
_entity.pdbx_description
1 polymer ?
#
loop_
_entity_poly.entity_id
_entity_poly.type
_entity_poly.pdbx_seq_one_letter_code
_entity_poly.pdbx_strand_id
1 'polypeptide(L)'
;DFSKLGFLLDRKLKGKAEFNGKVGFDKNLNFVVNSPNLFEGKLQSTLKDNLLLADLNGVDLSSLAQGLDFMDVYQGKADVKANYNLLSEEGEVNLDMKEGKLKPNLITNALKILTLKDITNDVYRTANAKALIKKENIKLDLNMQADRSYILVQSGALNSKSGALNLPF
;
A
#
# COMPACT_ATOMS: atom_id res chain seq x y z
N ASP A 1 17.33 8.42 -7.13
CA ASP A 1 16.19 8.48 -8.09
C ASP A 1 15.45 7.16 -7.98
N PHE A 2 14.17 7.21 -7.62
CA PHE A 2 13.36 6.01 -7.39
C PHE A 2 13.02 5.28 -8.69
N SER A 3 13.01 5.99 -9.82
CA SER A 3 12.75 5.40 -11.15
C SER A 3 13.77 4.31 -11.54
N LYS A 4 15.00 4.39 -11.03
CA LYS A 4 16.06 3.41 -11.27
C LYS A 4 15.79 2.03 -10.65
N LEU A 5 14.80 1.92 -9.77
CA LEU A 5 14.41 0.64 -9.15
C LEU A 5 13.27 -0.05 -9.90
N GLY A 6 12.75 0.53 -10.99
CA GLY A 6 11.61 -0.02 -11.72
C GLY A 6 11.82 -1.43 -12.27
N PHE A 7 13.08 -1.80 -12.55
CA PHE A 7 13.44 -3.15 -13.00
C PHE A 7 13.15 -4.24 -11.96
N LEU A 8 13.10 -3.90 -10.67
CA LEU A 8 12.79 -4.86 -9.60
C LEU A 8 11.31 -5.21 -9.54
N LEU A 9 10.44 -4.32 -10.02
CA LEU A 9 8.99 -4.41 -9.89
C LEU A 9 8.27 -4.54 -11.24
N ASP A 10 9.04 -4.71 -12.32
CA ASP A 10 8.57 -4.69 -13.72
C ASP A 10 7.56 -3.56 -14.00
N ARG A 11 7.85 -2.38 -13.46
CA ARG A 11 6.94 -1.23 -13.58
C ARG A 11 7.66 0.10 -13.48
N LYS A 12 7.05 1.12 -14.08
CA LYS A 12 7.57 2.49 -14.03
C LYS A 12 7.41 3.05 -12.62
N LEU A 13 8.52 3.40 -12.00
CA LEU A 13 8.54 4.09 -10.71
C LEU A 13 8.86 5.57 -10.90
N LYS A 14 8.32 6.42 -10.03
CA LYS A 14 8.49 7.87 -10.09
C LYS A 14 8.86 8.42 -8.72
N GLY A 15 9.59 9.53 -8.71
CA GLY A 15 9.90 10.28 -7.50
C GLY A 15 11.36 10.17 -7.05
N LYS A 16 11.66 10.91 -5.98
CA LYS A 16 12.98 10.92 -5.34
C LYS A 16 12.91 10.01 -4.12
N ALA A 17 13.98 9.26 -3.92
CA ALA A 17 14.18 8.47 -2.72
C ALA A 17 15.68 8.44 -2.43
N GLU A 18 16.00 8.62 -1.16
CA GLU A 18 17.35 8.51 -0.62
C GLU A 18 17.38 7.32 0.30
N PHE A 19 18.25 6.36 0.00
CA PHE A 19 18.37 5.12 0.77
C PHE A 19 19.75 5.05 1.40
N ASN A 20 19.78 4.71 2.68
CA ASN A 20 21.00 4.40 3.41
C ASN A 20 20.89 2.97 3.92
N GLY A 21 21.95 2.18 3.78
CA GLY A 21 21.87 0.79 4.14
C GLY A 21 23.19 0.06 4.20
N LYS A 22 23.11 -1.19 4.65
CA LYS A 22 24.20 -2.15 4.67
C LYS A 22 23.73 -3.39 3.93
N VAL A 23 24.60 -3.94 3.08
CA VAL A 23 24.37 -5.20 2.38
C VAL A 23 25.43 -6.18 2.84
N GLY A 24 25.01 -7.40 3.15
CA GLY A 24 25.86 -8.52 3.51
C GLY A 24 25.43 -9.77 2.76
N PHE A 25 26.38 -10.63 2.45
CA PHE A 25 26.11 -11.93 1.83
C PHE A 25 26.81 -13.00 2.65
N ASP A 26 26.03 -13.87 3.29
CA ASP A 26 26.53 -15.07 3.98
C ASP A 26 25.52 -16.19 3.78
N LYS A 27 25.76 -17.01 2.74
CA LYS A 27 24.85 -18.01 2.15
C LYS A 27 23.56 -17.43 1.56
N ASN A 28 22.95 -16.47 2.25
CA ASN A 28 21.78 -15.70 1.85
C ASN A 28 22.15 -14.21 1.73
N LEU A 29 21.39 -13.49 0.89
CA LEU A 29 21.44 -12.03 0.84
C LEU A 29 20.77 -11.44 2.07
N ASN A 30 21.50 -10.58 2.79
CA ASN A 30 20.98 -9.83 3.93
C ASN A 30 21.16 -8.34 3.66
N PHE A 31 20.14 -7.53 3.93
CA PHE A 31 20.29 -6.08 3.88
C PHE A 31 19.51 -5.38 4.96
N VAL A 32 20.00 -4.21 5.35
CA VAL A 32 19.26 -3.21 6.10
C VAL A 32 19.18 -1.99 5.21
N VAL A 33 17.97 -1.54 4.88
CA VAL A 33 17.74 -0.37 4.01
C VAL A 33 16.77 0.56 4.71
N ASN A 34 17.18 1.81 4.87
CA ASN A 34 16.36 2.84 5.49
C ASN A 34 16.24 4.02 4.55
N SER A 35 15.13 4.74 4.64
CA SER A 35 14.96 6.02 3.97
C SER A 35 14.34 7.02 4.94
N PRO A 36 14.93 8.21 5.12
CA PRO A 36 14.30 9.26 5.92
C PRO A 36 13.11 9.91 5.20
N ASN A 37 13.00 9.73 3.87
CA ASN A 37 12.00 10.39 3.04
C ASN A 37 11.68 9.55 1.79
N LEU A 38 10.93 8.46 1.99
CA LEU A 38 10.33 7.67 0.93
C LEU A 38 8.83 7.98 0.88
N PHE A 39 8.38 8.63 -0.19
CA PHE A 39 6.99 9.09 -0.33
C PHE A 39 6.51 9.93 0.86
N GLU A 40 7.36 10.84 1.33
CA GLU A 40 7.13 11.68 2.53
C GLU A 40 7.07 10.91 3.86
N GLY A 41 7.30 9.59 3.84
CA GLY A 41 7.38 8.73 5.01
C GLY A 41 8.81 8.31 5.34
N LYS A 42 8.98 7.72 6.53
CA LYS A 42 10.24 7.15 6.98
C LYS A 42 10.20 5.62 6.84
N LEU A 43 11.04 5.09 5.95
CA LEU A 43 11.22 3.65 5.76
C LEU A 43 12.31 3.11 6.71
N GLN A 44 12.00 2.00 7.37
CA GLN A 44 12.97 1.09 7.95
C GLN A 44 12.72 -0.31 7.40
N SER A 45 13.73 -0.97 6.84
CA SER A 45 13.56 -2.33 6.35
C SER A 45 14.79 -3.21 6.55
N THR A 46 14.53 -4.51 6.69
CA THR A 46 15.53 -5.55 6.80
C THR A 46 15.13 -6.74 5.96
N LEU A 47 16.08 -7.29 5.19
CA LEU A 47 16.01 -8.64 4.67
C LEU A 47 17.01 -9.50 5.44
N LYS A 48 16.51 -10.54 6.10
CA LYS A 48 17.37 -11.55 6.75
C LYS A 48 16.75 -12.92 6.60
N ASP A 49 17.55 -13.90 6.20
CA ASP A 49 17.12 -15.31 6.09
C ASP A 49 15.82 -15.46 5.27
N ASN A 50 15.75 -14.76 4.14
CA ASN A 50 14.59 -14.67 3.22
C ASN A 50 13.37 -13.90 3.76
N LEU A 51 13.40 -13.40 4.99
CA LEU A 51 12.32 -12.61 5.57
C LEU A 51 12.60 -11.11 5.37
N LEU A 52 11.80 -10.47 4.52
CA LEU A 52 11.70 -9.02 4.40
C LEU A 52 10.74 -8.49 5.46
N LEU A 53 11.21 -7.56 6.27
CA LEU A 53 10.41 -6.74 7.18
C LEU A 53 10.57 -5.28 6.76
N ALA A 54 9.48 -4.54 6.65
CA ALA A 54 9.49 -3.13 6.31
C ALA A 54 8.42 -2.36 7.08
N ASP A 55 8.83 -1.28 7.74
CA ASP A 55 7.96 -0.30 8.38
C ASP A 55 8.12 1.04 7.64
N LEU A 56 7.04 1.53 7.03
CA LEU A 56 6.99 2.83 6.38
C LEU A 56 5.99 3.71 7.11
N ASN A 57 6.49 4.62 7.94
CA ASN A 57 5.67 5.44 8.84
C ASN A 57 5.41 6.82 8.25
N GLY A 58 4.17 7.30 8.39
CA GLY A 58 3.75 8.63 7.98
C GLY A 58 3.80 8.88 6.47
N VAL A 59 3.71 7.85 5.64
CA VAL A 59 3.72 7.97 4.18
C VAL A 59 2.51 8.74 3.69
N ASP A 60 2.71 9.68 2.77
CA ASP A 60 1.61 10.30 2.03
C ASP A 60 1.12 9.34 0.94
N LEU A 61 -0.17 8.99 1.00
CA LEU A 61 -0.75 7.98 0.10
C LEU A 61 -0.86 8.49 -1.36
N SER A 62 -0.93 9.80 -1.58
CA SER A 62 -0.91 10.37 -2.93
C SER A 62 0.46 10.21 -3.56
N SER A 63 1.51 10.57 -2.81
CA SER A 63 2.91 10.42 -3.20
C SER A 63 3.27 8.94 -3.44
N LEU A 64 2.78 8.04 -2.58
CA LEU A 64 2.93 6.59 -2.77
C LEU A 64 2.25 6.11 -4.06
N ALA A 65 0.97 6.46 -4.26
CA ALA A 65 0.22 6.04 -5.45
C ALA A 65 0.89 6.52 -6.73
N GLN A 66 1.26 7.80 -6.80
CA GLN A 66 1.95 8.37 -7.96
C GLN A 66 3.34 7.75 -8.19
N GLY A 67 4.08 7.51 -7.12
CA GLY A 67 5.40 6.91 -7.17
C GLY A 67 5.41 5.47 -7.65
N LEU A 68 4.33 4.74 -7.37
CA LEU A 68 4.05 3.38 -7.82
C LEU A 68 3.16 3.33 -9.07
N ASP A 69 2.84 4.45 -9.72
CA ASP A 69 1.97 4.48 -10.91
C ASP A 69 0.60 3.80 -10.70
N PHE A 70 0.02 3.99 -9.51
CA PHE A 70 -1.35 3.60 -9.16
C PHE A 70 -2.31 4.77 -9.23
N MET A 71 -3.61 4.45 -9.29
CA MET A 71 -4.66 5.46 -9.22
C MET A 71 -4.63 6.14 -7.85
N ASP A 72 -4.59 7.47 -7.87
CA ASP A 72 -4.59 8.30 -6.67
C ASP A 72 -6.02 8.49 -6.15
N VAL A 73 -6.47 7.58 -5.28
CA VAL A 73 -7.87 7.48 -4.83
C VAL A 73 -8.14 7.98 -3.42
N TYR A 74 -7.09 8.22 -2.63
CA TYR A 74 -7.23 8.57 -1.22
C TYR A 74 -6.25 9.67 -0.83
N GLN A 75 -6.75 10.66 -0.09
CA GLN A 75 -5.96 11.72 0.50
C GLN A 75 -5.79 11.44 1.99
N GLY A 76 -4.57 11.23 2.42
CA GLY A 76 -4.24 10.99 3.82
C GLY A 76 -2.83 10.43 3.99
N LYS A 77 -2.43 10.30 5.26
CA LYS A 77 -1.18 9.63 5.63
C LYS A 77 -1.47 8.25 6.21
N ALA A 78 -0.50 7.35 6.06
CA ALA A 78 -0.60 6.02 6.63
C ALA A 78 0.71 5.58 7.29
N ASP A 79 0.58 4.67 8.24
CA ASP A 79 1.65 3.81 8.72
C ASP A 79 1.48 2.43 8.07
N VAL A 80 2.52 1.94 7.40
CA VAL A 80 2.51 0.67 6.67
C VAL A 80 3.50 -0.29 7.29
N LYS A 81 3.06 -1.51 7.57
CA LYS A 81 3.91 -2.61 8.01
C LYS A 81 3.80 -3.75 7.01
N ALA A 82 4.92 -4.16 6.44
CA ALA A 82 4.99 -5.27 5.50
C ALA A 82 5.95 -6.33 6.02
N ASN A 83 5.52 -7.59 5.97
CA ASN A 83 6.37 -8.75 6.12
C ASN A 83 6.20 -9.65 4.89
N TYR A 84 7.28 -10.20 4.39
CA TYR A 84 7.24 -11.08 3.22
C TYR A 84 8.40 -12.07 3.25
N ASN A 85 8.10 -13.35 3.08
CA ASN A 85 9.09 -14.41 2.97
C ASN A 85 9.33 -14.72 1.49
N LEU A 86 10.55 -14.43 1.02
CA LEU A 86 10.96 -14.63 -0.37
C LEU A 86 10.97 -16.11 -0.78
N LEU A 87 11.17 -17.04 0.17
CA LEU A 87 11.25 -18.47 -0.12
C LEU A 87 9.86 -19.11 -0.25
N SER A 88 8.94 -18.80 0.67
CA SER A 88 7.56 -19.30 0.59
C SER A 88 6.67 -18.46 -0.32
N GLU A 89 7.11 -17.26 -0.70
CA GLU A 89 6.34 -16.26 -1.45
C GLU A 89 5.04 -15.88 -0.72
N GLU A 90 5.09 -15.82 0.60
CA GLU A 90 3.97 -15.48 1.47
C GLU A 90 4.28 -14.26 2.32
N GLY A 91 3.29 -13.43 2.57
CA GLY A 91 3.47 -12.24 3.39
C GLY A 91 2.18 -11.55 3.79
N GLU A 92 2.32 -10.51 4.59
CA GLU A 92 1.24 -9.68 5.08
C GLU A 92 1.64 -8.21 5.02
N VAL A 93 0.71 -7.38 4.53
CA VAL A 93 0.82 -5.92 4.58
C VAL A 93 -0.35 -5.36 5.37
N ASN A 94 -0.05 -4.55 6.38
CA ASN A 94 -1.04 -3.80 7.14
C ASN A 94 -0.82 -2.31 6.88
N LEU A 95 -1.92 -1.58 6.75
CA LEU A 95 -1.92 -0.16 6.49
C LEU A 95 -2.94 0.50 7.44
N ASP A 96 -2.45 1.37 8.32
CA ASP A 96 -3.25 2.14 9.27
C ASP A 96 -3.26 3.61 8.84
N MET A 97 -4.44 4.15 8.55
CA MET A 97 -4.65 5.52 8.12
C MET A 97 -5.37 6.30 9.21
N LYS A 98 -4.74 7.38 9.65
CA LYS A 98 -5.33 8.33 10.60
C LYS A 98 -5.86 9.52 9.83
N GLU A 99 -7.18 9.62 9.77
CA GLU A 99 -7.91 10.71 9.11
C GLU A 99 -7.59 10.89 7.61
N GLY A 100 -8.57 10.63 6.75
CA GLY A 100 -8.41 10.90 5.33
C GLY A 100 -9.72 10.95 4.58
N LYS A 101 -9.62 11.22 3.28
CA LYS A 101 -10.77 11.39 2.39
C LYS A 101 -10.56 10.63 1.11
N LEU A 102 -11.64 10.09 0.57
CA LEU A 102 -11.64 9.62 -0.81
C LEU A 102 -11.50 10.81 -1.76
N LYS A 103 -10.73 10.63 -2.82
CA LYS A 103 -10.62 11.62 -3.89
C LYS A 103 -11.78 11.48 -4.88
N PRO A 104 -12.25 12.60 -5.47
CA PRO A 104 -13.16 12.56 -6.59
C PRO A 104 -12.57 11.78 -7.78
N ASN A 105 -13.29 10.78 -8.25
CA ASN A 105 -12.96 9.96 -9.41
C ASN A 105 -14.24 9.37 -10.02
N LEU A 106 -14.10 8.54 -11.07
CA LEU A 106 -15.26 7.94 -11.75
C LEU A 106 -16.12 7.07 -10.81
N ILE A 107 -15.50 6.34 -9.88
CA ILE A 107 -16.19 5.46 -8.92
C ILE A 107 -16.96 6.29 -7.90
N THR A 108 -16.30 7.26 -7.25
CA THR A 108 -16.96 8.11 -6.25
C THR A 108 -18.04 8.99 -6.86
N ASN A 109 -17.87 9.43 -8.11
CA ASN A 109 -18.92 10.14 -8.84
C ASN A 109 -20.12 9.24 -9.17
N ALA A 110 -19.89 7.99 -9.60
CA ALA A 110 -20.97 7.03 -9.84
C ALA A 110 -21.76 6.75 -8.56
N LEU A 111 -21.07 6.51 -7.43
CA LEU A 111 -21.69 6.35 -6.13
C LEU A 111 -22.49 7.58 -5.70
N LYS A 112 -21.97 8.78 -5.96
CA LYS A 112 -22.69 10.04 -5.69
C LYS A 112 -24.00 10.13 -6.46
N ILE A 113 -24.02 9.75 -7.74
CA ILE A 113 -25.23 9.76 -8.55
C ILE A 113 -26.24 8.71 -8.05
N LEU A 114 -25.77 7.49 -7.76
CA LEU A 114 -26.63 6.38 -7.33
C LEU A 114 -27.22 6.57 -5.92
N THR A 115 -26.44 7.15 -5.00
CA THR A 115 -26.82 7.28 -3.60
C THR A 115 -27.30 8.69 -3.22
N LEU A 116 -27.14 9.66 -4.13
CA LEU A 116 -27.31 11.10 -3.89
C LEU A 116 -26.45 11.64 -2.74
N LYS A 117 -25.39 10.93 -2.34
CA LYS A 117 -24.48 11.29 -1.26
C LYS A 117 -23.06 11.43 -1.77
N ASP A 118 -22.43 12.55 -1.43
CA ASP A 118 -21.04 12.81 -1.80
C ASP A 118 -20.06 12.33 -0.70
N ILE A 119 -19.61 11.09 -0.85
CA ILE A 119 -18.69 10.43 0.11
C ILE A 119 -17.26 10.99 0.07
N THR A 120 -16.90 11.84 -0.89
CA THR A 120 -15.55 12.44 -0.94
C THR A 120 -15.37 13.56 0.08
N ASN A 121 -16.46 14.06 0.65
CA ASN A 121 -16.43 15.07 1.70
C ASN A 121 -16.29 14.47 3.11
N ASP A 122 -16.52 13.16 3.25
CA ASP A 122 -16.45 12.47 4.52
C ASP A 122 -14.99 12.29 4.97
N VAL A 123 -14.72 12.57 6.24
CA VAL A 123 -13.44 12.30 6.90
C VAL A 123 -13.53 10.93 7.55
N TYR A 124 -12.78 9.97 7.02
CA TYR A 124 -12.65 8.64 7.59
C TYR A 124 -11.66 8.72 8.74
N ARG A 125 -12.18 8.73 9.98
CA ARG A 125 -11.39 8.88 11.22
C ARG A 125 -10.57 7.63 11.51
N THR A 126 -11.10 6.47 11.15
CA THR A 126 -10.40 5.19 11.21
C THR A 126 -10.44 4.55 9.85
N ALA A 127 -9.30 4.11 9.35
CA ALA A 127 -9.22 3.36 8.12
C ALA A 127 -8.05 2.37 8.21
N ASN A 128 -8.36 1.08 8.04
CA ASN A 128 -7.40 -0.01 8.12
C ASN A 128 -7.52 -0.86 6.87
N ALA A 129 -6.39 -1.21 6.27
CA ALA A 129 -6.32 -2.19 5.20
C ALA A 129 -5.34 -3.30 5.55
N LYS A 130 -5.69 -4.53 5.19
CA LYS A 130 -4.84 -5.71 5.35
C LYS A 130 -4.80 -6.48 4.04
N ALA A 131 -3.59 -6.87 3.63
CA ALA A 131 -3.35 -7.74 2.49
C ALA A 131 -2.62 -8.99 2.95
N LEU A 132 -3.16 -10.16 2.65
CA LEU A 132 -2.47 -11.45 2.80
C LEU A 132 -2.03 -11.92 1.42
N ILE A 133 -0.73 -12.07 1.23
CA ILE A 133 -0.09 -12.41 -0.04
C ILE A 133 0.31 -13.87 -0.01
N LYS A 134 -0.04 -14.60 -1.07
CA LYS A 134 0.43 -15.97 -1.35
C LYS A 134 0.68 -16.09 -2.85
N LYS A 135 1.95 -15.90 -3.23
CA LYS A 135 2.41 -15.72 -4.61
C LYS A 135 1.60 -14.63 -5.31
N GLU A 136 0.97 -14.94 -6.44
CA GLU A 136 0.13 -14.00 -7.18
C GLU A 136 -1.24 -13.75 -6.55
N ASN A 137 -1.66 -14.53 -5.55
CA ASN A 137 -2.98 -14.42 -4.93
C ASN A 137 -2.91 -13.54 -3.69
N ILE A 138 -3.72 -12.49 -3.67
CA ILE A 138 -3.76 -11.49 -2.60
C ILE A 138 -5.18 -11.43 -2.06
N LYS A 139 -5.35 -11.72 -0.77
CA LYS A 139 -6.60 -11.45 -0.05
C LYS A 139 -6.54 -10.07 0.57
N LEU A 140 -7.62 -9.31 0.43
CA LEU A 140 -7.69 -7.90 0.82
C LEU A 140 -8.87 -7.68 1.76
N ASP A 141 -8.60 -7.06 2.90
CA ASP A 141 -9.61 -6.52 3.81
C ASP A 141 -9.43 -5.01 3.90
N LEU A 142 -10.53 -4.28 3.90
CA LEU A 142 -10.58 -2.83 4.07
C LEU A 142 -11.73 -2.47 5.01
N ASN A 143 -11.44 -1.69 6.05
CA ASN A 143 -12.45 -1.15 6.94
C ASN A 143 -12.18 0.34 7.15
N MET A 144 -13.11 1.18 6.72
CA MET A 144 -13.03 2.63 6.86
C MET A 144 -14.32 3.16 7.47
N GLN A 145 -14.19 4.04 8.45
CA GLN A 145 -15.33 4.63 9.15
C GLN A 145 -15.23 6.14 9.22
N ALA A 146 -16.28 6.81 8.73
CA ALA A 146 -16.54 8.23 8.88
C ALA A 146 -17.84 8.43 9.68
N ASP A 147 -18.15 9.69 10.01
CA ASP A 147 -19.33 10.02 10.82
C ASP A 147 -20.66 9.66 10.13
N ARG A 148 -20.69 9.61 8.79
CA ARG A 148 -21.91 9.43 7.97
C ARG A 148 -21.84 8.31 6.96
N SER A 149 -20.71 7.62 6.87
CA SER A 149 -20.44 6.57 5.89
C SER A 149 -19.41 5.58 6.43
N TYR A 150 -19.46 4.37 5.90
CA TYR A 150 -18.43 3.36 6.13
C TYR A 150 -18.17 2.62 4.83
N ILE A 151 -16.96 2.09 4.69
CA ILE A 151 -16.57 1.21 3.60
C ILE A 151 -16.02 -0.06 4.22
N LEU A 152 -16.59 -1.19 3.82
CA LEU A 152 -16.18 -2.49 4.29
C LEU A 152 -15.96 -3.41 3.09
N VAL A 153 -14.76 -3.96 2.96
CA VAL A 153 -14.42 -5.07 2.08
C VAL A 153 -13.88 -6.17 2.96
N GLN A 154 -14.51 -7.34 2.94
CA GLN A 154 -14.06 -8.51 3.69
C GLN A 154 -13.76 -9.62 2.71
N SER A 155 -12.52 -10.11 2.65
CA SER A 155 -12.10 -11.18 1.74
C SER A 155 -12.19 -10.82 0.25
N GLY A 156 -11.82 -9.59 -0.13
CA GLY A 156 -11.50 -9.28 -1.52
C GLY A 156 -10.35 -10.16 -2.02
N ALA A 157 -10.37 -10.55 -3.29
CA ALA A 157 -9.35 -11.40 -3.89
C ALA A 157 -8.79 -10.75 -5.17
N LEU A 158 -7.48 -10.52 -5.20
CA LEU A 158 -6.75 -9.99 -6.33
C LEU A 158 -5.74 -11.04 -6.80
N ASN A 159 -5.71 -11.32 -8.09
CA ASN A 159 -4.61 -12.03 -8.72
C ASN A 159 -3.65 -11.00 -9.36
N SER A 160 -2.48 -10.78 -8.77
CA SER A 160 -1.55 -9.71 -9.18
C SER A 160 -0.94 -9.91 -10.57
N LYS A 161 -0.94 -11.15 -11.08
CA LYS A 161 -0.42 -11.48 -12.42
C LYS A 161 -1.42 -11.19 -13.53
N SER A 162 -2.68 -11.53 -13.34
CA SER A 162 -3.75 -11.32 -14.32
C SER A 162 -4.49 -9.99 -14.14
N GLY A 163 -4.38 -9.37 -12.96
CA GLY A 163 -5.18 -8.20 -12.58
C GLY A 163 -6.64 -8.53 -12.22
N ALA A 164 -7.02 -9.82 -12.18
CA ALA A 164 -8.38 -10.22 -11.83
C ALA A 164 -8.70 -9.83 -10.38
N LEU A 165 -9.74 -9.01 -10.20
CA LEU A 165 -10.22 -8.54 -8.91
C LEU A 165 -11.65 -9.06 -8.68
N ASN A 166 -11.82 -9.80 -7.58
CA ASN A 166 -13.11 -10.27 -7.10
C ASN A 166 -13.38 -9.62 -5.74
N LEU A 167 -14.45 -8.86 -5.66
CA LEU A 167 -14.93 -8.30 -4.40
C LEU A 167 -16.20 -9.06 -4.00
N PRO A 168 -16.34 -9.49 -2.74
CA PRO A 168 -17.60 -10.05 -2.27
C PRO A 168 -18.64 -8.94 -2.19
N PHE A 169 -19.80 -9.21 -2.76
CA PHE A 169 -20.98 -8.35 -2.79
C PHE A 169 -22.13 -9.05 -2.05
#